data_AF-A0A6P6PAF8-F1
#
_entry.id   AF-A0A6P6PAF8-F1
#
_cell.length_a   1.000
_cell.length_b   1.000
_cell.length_c   1.000
_cell.angle_alpha   90.00
_cell.angle_beta   90.00
_cell.angle_gamma   90.00
#
_symmetry.space_group_name_H-M   'P 1'
#
loop_
_entity.id
_entity.type
_entity.pdbx_description
1 polymer ?
#
loop_
_entity_poly.entity_id
_entity_poly.type
_entity_poly.pdbx_seq_one_letter_code
_entity_poly.pdbx_strand_id
1 'polypeptide(L)'
;MNRENVDVMAFQGERALPGGSRVIPVQAMALLLQSQMSELTGSGTSREDNVATFRGSEYFCYDLSQNPIQSSSDEITLSFKTWQRNGLILHTGKSADYVNLALKDGAVSLVINLGSGAFEAIVEPVNGKFNDNAWHDIKVTRNLRQHSGIGHAMVTILVDGILTTTGYTQEDYTMLGSDDFFYVGGSPSTADLPGSPVSNNFMGCLKEVVYKNNDIRLELSRLARIADPKMKLQGDVVFKCENVPTLDPISFETPESFLSLPKWNTKRVGSISFDLRTSEPNGLILFTQGKPQEKKDAHSQKSNKVDFFAVELLDGNIYLLLDMGSGTIKVKATQSKVNDGAWHHVDIQRDGRSGIISVNSRRTPFTASGENEILDLEGDLYLGGLPDNRVGLVLPTELWTAMLNYGYVGCIRDLFIDGRSKDIRQIAEAQNAVGIKSSCSKVTGKQCDSNPCKNNGICKEGWNRFICDCTATGYWGRTCER
;
A
#
# COMPACT_ATOMS: atom_id res chain seq x y z
N MET A 1 -62.03 -3.52 -16.86
CA MET A 1 -63.37 -4.04 -16.49
C MET A 1 -63.36 -5.54 -16.73
N ASN A 2 -63.92 -6.27 -15.76
CA ASN A 2 -64.22 -7.70 -15.72
C ASN A 2 -63.10 -8.70 -15.32
N ARG A 3 -63.07 -8.94 -14.00
CA ARG A 3 -63.12 -10.25 -13.29
C ARG A 3 -63.77 -11.38 -14.12
N GLU A 4 -63.54 -12.68 -13.97
CA GLU A 4 -63.08 -13.56 -12.89
C GLU A 4 -62.91 -14.96 -13.53
N ASN A 5 -62.00 -15.81 -13.08
CA ASN A 5 -62.33 -17.17 -12.61
C ASN A 5 -61.10 -17.95 -12.15
N VAL A 6 -61.23 -18.44 -10.93
CA VAL A 6 -60.35 -19.34 -10.18
C VAL A 6 -60.76 -20.76 -10.53
N ASP A 7 -59.80 -21.61 -10.88
CA ASP A 7 -60.04 -23.05 -10.98
C ASP A 7 -59.38 -23.79 -9.81
N VAL A 8 -60.21 -24.55 -9.12
CA VAL A 8 -59.92 -25.40 -7.96
C VAL A 8 -59.74 -26.82 -8.47
N MET A 9 -58.61 -27.47 -8.19
CA MET A 9 -58.52 -28.93 -8.27
C MET A 9 -58.02 -29.55 -6.96
N ALA A 10 -59.00 -30.17 -6.31
CA ALA A 10 -59.03 -31.26 -5.34
C ALA A 10 -57.72 -31.94 -4.88
N PHE A 11 -57.61 -32.00 -3.54
CA PHE A 11 -56.83 -32.97 -2.77
C PHE A 11 -57.51 -34.35 -2.76
N GLN A 12 -56.72 -35.43 -2.93
CA GLN A 12 -57.00 -36.73 -2.33
C GLN A 12 -55.70 -37.56 -2.24
N GLY A 13 -55.41 -38.10 -1.05
CA GLY A 13 -54.56 -39.28 -0.89
C GLY A 13 -53.40 -39.16 0.11
N GLU A 14 -53.70 -39.24 1.41
CA GLU A 14 -52.72 -39.62 2.43
C GLU A 14 -52.33 -41.11 2.31
N ARG A 15 -51.02 -41.39 2.41
CA ARG A 15 -50.50 -42.57 3.11
C ARG A 15 -49.21 -42.20 3.84
N ALA A 16 -49.26 -42.35 5.16
CA ALA A 16 -48.12 -42.23 6.06
C ALA A 16 -47.44 -43.59 6.26
N LEU A 17 -46.10 -43.63 6.27
CA LEU A 17 -45.27 -44.52 7.08
C LEU A 17 -43.94 -43.81 7.43
N PRO A 18 -43.28 -44.17 8.56
CA PRO A 18 -42.44 -43.26 9.33
C PRO A 18 -40.93 -43.54 9.23
N GLY A 19 -40.13 -42.51 9.51
CA GLY A 19 -38.69 -42.63 9.82
C GLY A 19 -37.77 -42.21 8.67
N GLY A 20 -37.12 -41.05 8.82
CA GLY A 20 -36.05 -40.61 7.93
C GLY A 20 -35.85 -39.10 7.95
N SER A 21 -34.75 -38.65 8.56
CA SER A 21 -34.27 -37.26 8.59
C SER A 21 -34.33 -36.60 7.21
N ARG A 22 -35.08 -35.50 7.07
CA ARG A 22 -35.01 -34.62 5.89
C ARG A 22 -34.11 -33.44 6.17
N VAL A 23 -32.96 -33.46 5.51
CA VAL A 23 -32.08 -32.30 5.32
C VAL A 23 -32.85 -31.27 4.49
N ILE A 24 -33.05 -30.07 5.04
CA ILE A 24 -33.52 -28.91 4.28
C ILE A 24 -32.31 -28.33 3.55
N PRO A 25 -32.31 -28.19 2.22
CA PRO A 25 -31.22 -27.52 1.52
C PRO A 25 -31.19 -26.04 1.93
N VAL A 26 -29.99 -25.57 2.32
CA VAL A 26 -29.69 -24.25 2.91
C VAL A 26 -30.02 -23.07 1.98
N GLN A 27 -30.49 -23.31 0.75
CA GLN A 27 -30.84 -22.27 -0.21
C GLN A 27 -32.27 -21.72 -0.07
N ALA A 28 -33.17 -22.37 0.67
CA ALA A 28 -34.56 -21.93 0.78
C ALA A 28 -34.86 -21.03 2.00
N MET A 29 -33.92 -20.86 2.94
CA MET A 29 -34.11 -20.03 4.15
C MET A 29 -33.64 -18.58 3.96
N ALA A 30 -32.81 -18.31 2.94
CA ALA A 30 -32.29 -16.97 2.64
C ALA A 30 -33.32 -16.05 1.95
N LEU A 31 -34.28 -16.61 1.21
CA LEU A 31 -35.27 -15.84 0.45
C LEU A 31 -36.50 -15.39 1.26
N LEU A 32 -36.76 -15.99 2.42
CA LEU A 32 -37.86 -15.57 3.31
C LEU A 32 -37.46 -14.43 4.26
N LEU A 33 -36.18 -14.30 4.61
CA LEU A 33 -35.68 -13.21 5.46
C LEU A 33 -35.45 -11.89 4.71
N GLN A 34 -35.24 -11.93 3.38
CA GLN A 34 -35.12 -10.71 2.57
C GLN A 34 -36.46 -9.99 2.34
N SER A 35 -37.60 -10.67 2.53
CA SER A 35 -38.93 -10.06 2.32
C SER A 35 -39.54 -9.37 3.54
N GLN A 36 -39.01 -9.61 4.75
CA GLN A 36 -39.56 -9.04 6.00
C GLN A 36 -38.73 -7.89 6.61
N MET A 37 -37.60 -7.52 6.01
CA MET A 37 -36.79 -6.36 6.45
C MET A 37 -37.08 -5.08 5.66
N SER A 38 -38.03 -5.09 4.73
CA SER A 38 -38.33 -3.95 3.85
C SER A 38 -39.54 -3.11 4.26
N GLU A 39 -40.26 -3.46 5.33
CA GLU A 39 -41.52 -2.78 5.71
C GLU A 39 -41.53 -2.07 7.08
N LEU A 40 -40.37 -1.83 7.71
CA LEU A 40 -40.31 -1.15 9.03
C LEU A 40 -39.41 0.10 9.11
N THR A 41 -39.12 0.77 7.98
CA THR A 41 -38.39 2.05 7.98
C THR A 41 -39.09 3.14 7.17
N GLY A 42 -40.32 3.47 7.56
CA GLY A 42 -41.02 4.68 7.13
C GLY A 42 -40.84 5.83 8.12
N SER A 43 -39.75 6.59 8.02
CA SER A 43 -39.62 7.95 8.56
C SER A 43 -38.43 8.65 7.91
N GLY A 44 -38.69 9.31 6.77
CA GLY A 44 -37.71 10.04 5.99
C GLY A 44 -37.30 11.36 6.64
N THR A 45 -36.12 11.35 7.26
CA THR A 45 -35.15 12.43 7.09
C THR A 45 -34.01 11.81 6.29
N SER A 46 -33.65 12.36 5.13
CA SER A 46 -32.45 11.92 4.40
C SER A 46 -31.24 12.14 5.30
N ARG A 47 -30.81 11.09 6.01
CA ARG A 47 -29.60 11.13 6.82
C ARG A 47 -28.46 11.28 5.82
N GLU A 48 -27.85 12.47 5.77
CA GLU A 48 -26.65 12.65 4.95
C GLU A 48 -25.59 11.67 5.44
N ASP A 49 -25.17 10.76 4.55
CA ASP A 49 -24.10 9.80 4.82
C ASP A 49 -22.85 10.56 5.29
N ASN A 50 -22.28 10.18 6.43
CA ASN A 50 -21.02 10.74 6.91
C ASN A 50 -19.87 10.09 6.13
N VAL A 51 -19.64 10.59 4.92
CA VAL A 51 -18.63 10.11 3.98
C VAL A 51 -17.53 11.16 3.77
N ALA A 52 -16.29 10.69 3.58
CA ALA A 52 -15.15 11.52 3.25
C ALA A 52 -14.29 10.88 2.16
N THR A 53 -13.69 11.72 1.30
CA THR A 53 -12.70 11.33 0.29
C THR A 53 -11.29 11.53 0.82
N PHE A 54 -10.45 10.52 0.63
CA PHE A 54 -9.02 10.51 0.95
C PHE A 54 -8.23 10.31 -0.34
N ARG A 55 -7.18 11.09 -0.56
CA ARG A 55 -6.31 11.10 -1.75
C ARG A 55 -4.88 10.67 -1.39
N GLY A 56 -4.69 10.07 -0.21
CA GLY A 56 -3.42 9.51 0.24
C GLY A 56 -2.53 10.51 1.00
N SER A 57 -2.95 11.76 1.18
CA SER A 57 -2.26 12.74 2.04
C SER A 57 -3.12 13.24 3.19
N GLU A 58 -4.42 12.93 3.17
CA GLU A 58 -5.41 13.31 4.15
C GLU A 58 -5.62 12.21 5.18
N TYR A 59 -5.92 12.59 6.42
CA TYR A 59 -6.34 11.66 7.46
C TYR A 59 -7.05 12.38 8.61
N PHE A 60 -7.79 11.62 9.42
CA PHE A 60 -8.36 12.08 10.69
C PHE A 60 -7.46 11.69 11.84
N CYS A 61 -7.41 12.53 12.87
CA CYS A 61 -6.71 12.27 14.11
C CYS A 61 -7.59 12.72 15.28
N TYR A 62 -8.14 11.75 16.02
CA TYR A 62 -8.95 12.00 17.21
C TYR A 62 -8.13 11.79 18.47
N ASP A 63 -8.14 12.78 19.36
CA ASP A 63 -7.37 12.80 20.61
C ASP A 63 -8.05 11.98 21.73
N LEU A 64 -7.39 10.92 22.17
CA LEU A 64 -7.85 10.03 23.24
C LEU A 64 -7.27 10.36 24.62
N SER A 65 -6.34 11.33 24.71
CA SER A 65 -5.62 11.62 25.96
C SER A 65 -6.53 11.98 27.14
N GLN A 66 -7.66 12.64 26.87
CA GLN A 66 -8.63 13.02 27.90
C GLN A 66 -9.62 11.89 28.25
N ASN A 67 -10.00 11.08 27.25
CA ASN A 67 -10.95 9.98 27.42
C ASN A 67 -10.33 8.71 26.80
N PRO A 68 -9.37 8.07 27.48
CA PRO A 68 -8.70 6.90 26.95
C PRO A 68 -9.67 5.76 26.67
N ILE A 69 -9.38 4.98 25.65
CA ILE A 69 -10.04 3.71 25.42
C ILE A 69 -9.50 2.70 26.44
N GLN A 70 -10.40 2.15 27.25
CA GLN A 70 -10.17 0.99 28.10
C GLN A 70 -11.33 0.05 27.92
N SER A 71 -11.14 -1.05 27.19
CA SER A 71 -12.26 -1.88 26.77
C SER A 71 -11.97 -3.36 26.81
N SER A 72 -12.96 -4.16 27.22
CA SER A 72 -12.97 -5.62 27.11
C SER A 72 -13.90 -6.14 25.99
N SER A 73 -14.68 -5.25 25.36
CA SER A 73 -15.57 -5.57 24.24
C SER A 73 -15.73 -4.35 23.34
N ASP A 74 -15.49 -4.54 22.04
CA ASP A 74 -15.49 -3.47 21.04
C ASP A 74 -16.29 -3.88 19.81
N GLU A 75 -16.86 -2.88 19.15
CA GLU A 75 -17.35 -3.01 17.78
C GLU A 75 -16.84 -1.84 16.94
N ILE A 76 -16.30 -2.17 15.76
CA ILE A 76 -15.91 -1.22 14.72
C ILE A 76 -16.78 -1.49 13.49
N THR A 77 -17.38 -0.45 12.93
CA THR A 77 -18.13 -0.51 11.68
C THR A 77 -17.72 0.61 10.75
N LEU A 78 -17.63 0.31 9.45
CA LEU A 78 -17.43 1.30 8.39
C LEU A 78 -17.75 0.70 7.03
N SER A 79 -17.88 1.54 6.01
CA SER A 79 -17.77 1.11 4.61
C SER A 79 -16.60 1.80 3.92
N PHE A 80 -15.96 1.10 2.99
CA PHE A 80 -14.87 1.66 2.17
C PHE A 80 -15.12 1.45 0.68
N LYS A 81 -14.50 2.29 -0.15
CA LYS A 81 -14.50 2.22 -1.61
C LYS A 81 -13.16 2.68 -2.16
N THR A 82 -12.47 1.85 -2.96
CA THR A 82 -11.13 2.19 -3.47
C THR A 82 -10.71 1.38 -4.69
N TRP A 83 -9.76 1.91 -5.47
CA TRP A 83 -8.98 1.18 -6.48
C TRP A 83 -7.63 0.67 -5.95
N GLN A 84 -7.17 1.18 -4.81
CA GLN A 84 -5.85 0.89 -4.26
C GLN A 84 -5.79 -0.46 -3.55
N ARG A 85 -4.71 -1.19 -3.78
CA ARG A 85 -4.47 -2.51 -3.19
C ARG A 85 -4.06 -2.42 -1.72
N ASN A 86 -3.39 -1.32 -1.36
CA ASN A 86 -2.78 -1.09 -0.06
C ASN A 86 -3.26 0.26 0.48
N GLY A 87 -3.59 0.33 1.77
CA GLY A 87 -3.97 1.59 2.41
C GLY A 87 -4.49 1.39 3.83
N LEU A 88 -4.02 2.23 4.75
CA LEU A 88 -4.48 2.24 6.15
C LEU A 88 -5.92 2.75 6.26
N ILE A 89 -6.85 1.92 6.72
CA ILE A 89 -8.24 2.34 6.96
C ILE A 89 -8.35 3.04 8.31
N LEU A 90 -7.86 2.41 9.38
CA LEU A 90 -7.80 3.02 10.71
C LEU A 90 -6.75 2.37 11.60
N HIS A 91 -6.31 3.13 12.61
CA HIS A 91 -5.42 2.64 13.64
C HIS A 91 -5.62 3.37 14.96
N THR A 92 -5.50 2.66 16.07
CA THR A 92 -5.41 3.25 17.42
C THR A 92 -4.51 2.39 18.28
N GLY A 93 -3.79 3.02 19.22
CA GLY A 93 -2.89 2.32 20.14
C GLY A 93 -1.42 2.67 19.94
N LYS A 94 -0.60 2.25 20.90
CA LYS A 94 0.85 2.48 20.92
C LYS A 94 1.54 1.30 21.61
N SER A 95 2.77 1.02 21.21
CA SER A 95 3.57 -0.08 21.75
C SER A 95 2.89 -1.45 21.57
N ALA A 96 2.39 -2.06 22.65
CA ALA A 96 1.91 -3.44 22.65
C ALA A 96 0.37 -3.56 22.52
N ASP A 97 -0.36 -2.46 22.75
CA ASP A 97 -1.82 -2.42 22.69
C ASP A 97 -2.23 -1.61 21.46
N TYR A 98 -2.84 -2.28 20.48
CA TYR A 98 -3.25 -1.61 19.25
C TYR A 98 -4.31 -2.38 18.46
N VAL A 99 -5.04 -1.63 17.64
CA VAL A 99 -5.90 -2.14 16.58
C VAL A 99 -5.45 -1.49 15.27
N ASN A 100 -5.20 -2.31 14.24
CA ASN A 100 -4.88 -1.86 12.90
C ASN A 100 -5.84 -2.53 11.91
N LEU A 101 -6.51 -1.74 11.09
CA LEU A 101 -7.35 -2.22 10.00
C LEU A 101 -6.87 -1.54 8.71
N ALA A 102 -6.53 -2.35 7.70
CA ALA A 102 -5.97 -1.87 6.45
C ALA A 102 -6.42 -2.74 5.27
N LEU A 103 -6.28 -2.22 4.06
CA LEU A 103 -6.19 -3.04 2.86
C LEU A 103 -4.75 -3.44 2.62
N LYS A 104 -4.52 -4.72 2.32
CA LYS A 104 -3.22 -5.30 1.99
C LYS A 104 -3.39 -6.22 0.78
N ASP A 105 -2.73 -5.92 -0.33
CA ASP A 105 -2.82 -6.69 -1.58
C ASP A 105 -4.26 -6.95 -2.06
N GLY A 106 -5.16 -5.97 -1.82
CA GLY A 106 -6.58 -6.02 -2.14
C GLY A 106 -7.43 -6.89 -1.18
N ALA A 107 -6.84 -7.38 -0.09
CA ALA A 107 -7.49 -8.08 1.01
C ALA A 107 -7.73 -7.13 2.19
N VAL A 108 -8.74 -7.40 3.02
CA VAL A 108 -8.91 -6.69 4.30
C VAL A 108 -8.04 -7.37 5.36
N SER A 109 -7.14 -6.62 5.97
CA SER A 109 -6.21 -7.07 7.01
C SER A 109 -6.57 -6.43 8.34
N LEU A 110 -6.77 -7.26 9.37
CA LEU A 110 -7.01 -6.84 10.75
C LEU A 110 -5.89 -7.38 11.64
N VAL A 111 -5.29 -6.49 12.44
CA VAL A 111 -4.33 -6.86 13.48
C VAL A 111 -4.78 -6.25 14.80
N ILE A 112 -4.92 -7.08 15.83
CA ILE A 112 -5.26 -6.65 17.19
C ILE A 112 -4.24 -7.22 18.16
N ASN A 113 -3.59 -6.38 18.95
CA ASN A 113 -2.77 -6.79 20.07
C ASN A 113 -3.27 -6.12 21.36
N LEU A 114 -3.31 -6.89 22.44
CA LEU A 114 -3.78 -6.47 23.77
C LEU A 114 -2.65 -6.56 24.81
N GLY A 115 -1.39 -6.59 24.36
CA GLY A 115 -0.21 -6.58 25.22
C GLY A 115 0.61 -7.88 25.17
N SER A 116 -0.06 -9.01 24.94
CA SER A 116 0.53 -10.36 25.03
C SER A 116 0.74 -11.08 23.70
N GLY A 117 0.33 -10.48 22.59
CA GLY A 117 0.52 -11.07 21.27
C GLY A 117 -0.63 -10.76 20.33
N ALA A 118 -0.30 -10.57 19.06
CA ALA A 118 -1.24 -10.15 18.05
C ALA A 118 -2.12 -11.30 17.55
N PHE A 119 -3.41 -11.01 17.38
CA PHE A 119 -4.30 -11.70 16.47
C PHE A 119 -4.20 -11.05 15.09
N GLU A 120 -3.97 -11.85 14.06
CA GLU A 120 -3.91 -11.40 12.66
C GLU A 120 -4.98 -12.14 11.85
N ALA A 121 -5.79 -11.39 11.09
CA ALA A 121 -6.77 -11.94 10.17
C ALA A 121 -6.66 -11.25 8.80
N ILE A 122 -6.69 -12.05 7.75
CA ILE A 122 -6.79 -11.59 6.36
C ILE A 122 -8.10 -12.14 5.79
N VAL A 123 -8.94 -11.26 5.29
CA VAL A 123 -10.19 -11.60 4.60
C VAL A 123 -10.02 -11.28 3.13
N GLU A 124 -10.24 -12.28 2.28
CA GLU A 124 -10.21 -12.15 0.82
C GLU A 124 -11.54 -12.63 0.22
N PRO A 125 -12.04 -12.00 -0.85
CA PRO A 125 -13.20 -12.51 -1.56
C PRO A 125 -12.81 -13.77 -2.36
N VAL A 126 -13.75 -14.71 -2.50
CA VAL A 126 -13.52 -15.96 -3.26
C VAL A 126 -13.17 -15.67 -4.72
N ASN A 127 -13.78 -14.63 -5.29
CA ASN A 127 -13.53 -14.17 -6.66
C ASN A 127 -13.18 -12.68 -6.64
N GLY A 128 -12.03 -12.32 -7.21
CA GLY A 128 -11.61 -10.92 -7.34
C GLY A 128 -10.82 -10.39 -6.13
N LYS A 129 -10.93 -9.08 -5.89
CA LYS A 129 -10.29 -8.33 -4.79
C LYS A 129 -11.23 -7.20 -4.37
N PHE A 130 -11.07 -6.66 -3.16
CA PHE A 130 -11.92 -5.57 -2.65
C PHE A 130 -11.56 -4.18 -3.20
N ASN A 131 -10.51 -4.06 -3.99
CA ASN A 131 -10.11 -2.80 -4.61
C ASN A 131 -10.73 -2.65 -6.01
N ASP A 132 -12.03 -2.90 -6.12
CA ASP A 132 -12.84 -2.87 -7.34
C ASP A 132 -13.65 -1.56 -7.49
N ASN A 133 -13.45 -0.62 -6.56
CA ASN A 133 -14.18 0.64 -6.46
C ASN A 133 -15.69 0.46 -6.30
N ALA A 134 -16.13 -0.63 -5.67
CA ALA A 134 -17.45 -0.77 -5.07
C ALA A 134 -17.41 -0.42 -3.57
N TRP A 135 -18.59 -0.25 -2.97
CA TRP A 135 -18.70 -0.11 -1.52
C TRP A 135 -18.65 -1.48 -0.87
N HIS A 136 -17.79 -1.62 0.14
CA HIS A 136 -17.70 -2.82 0.98
C HIS A 136 -17.91 -2.45 2.44
N ASP A 137 -18.69 -3.25 3.15
CA ASP A 137 -19.01 -3.04 4.57
C ASP A 137 -18.10 -3.89 5.44
N ILE A 138 -17.42 -3.27 6.41
CA ILE A 138 -16.62 -3.96 7.42
C ILE A 138 -17.31 -3.85 8.76
N LYS A 139 -17.44 -4.99 9.45
CA LYS A 139 -17.79 -5.06 10.86
C LYS A 139 -16.78 -5.92 11.61
N VAL A 140 -16.16 -5.35 12.64
CA VAL A 140 -15.29 -6.07 13.58
C VAL A 140 -15.96 -6.06 14.93
N THR A 141 -16.04 -7.22 15.58
CA THR A 141 -16.51 -7.36 16.96
C THR A 141 -15.47 -8.10 17.78
N ARG A 142 -15.09 -7.54 18.91
CA ARG A 142 -14.24 -8.19 19.90
C ARG A 142 -15.04 -8.38 21.18
N ASN A 143 -15.06 -9.60 21.70
CA ASN A 143 -15.77 -9.92 22.93
C ASN A 143 -14.90 -10.77 23.84
N LEU A 144 -14.78 -10.38 25.10
CA LEU A 144 -14.21 -11.25 26.13
C LEU A 144 -15.04 -12.53 26.27
N ARG A 145 -14.38 -13.68 26.16
CA ARG A 145 -14.92 -14.98 26.54
C ARG A 145 -14.06 -15.57 27.64
N GLN A 146 -14.69 -15.98 28.73
CA GLN A 146 -14.02 -16.75 29.77
C GLN A 146 -14.22 -18.23 29.48
N HIS A 147 -13.13 -18.97 29.32
CA HIS A 147 -13.16 -20.43 29.24
C HIS A 147 -12.24 -21.00 30.32
N SER A 148 -12.78 -21.84 31.20
CA SER A 148 -12.03 -22.53 32.25
C SER A 148 -11.22 -21.60 33.18
N GLY A 149 -11.72 -20.38 33.45
CA GLY A 149 -11.07 -19.40 34.32
C GLY A 149 -10.04 -18.50 33.64
N ILE A 150 -9.71 -18.75 32.36
CA ILE A 150 -8.83 -17.90 31.55
C ILE A 150 -9.68 -17.07 30.59
N GLY A 151 -9.40 -15.77 30.52
CA GLY A 151 -10.10 -14.84 29.63
C GLY A 151 -9.42 -14.76 28.26
N HIS A 152 -10.13 -15.08 27.19
CA HIS A 152 -9.67 -14.89 25.81
C HIS A 152 -10.55 -13.86 25.10
N ALA A 153 -9.96 -12.91 24.38
CA ALA A 153 -10.75 -12.01 23.54
C ALA A 153 -11.04 -12.70 22.20
N MET A 154 -12.31 -13.05 21.98
CA MET A 154 -12.77 -13.56 20.69
C MET A 154 -12.97 -12.39 19.73
N VAL A 155 -12.30 -12.43 18.58
CA VAL A 155 -12.40 -11.44 17.53
C VAL A 155 -13.11 -12.05 16.34
N THR A 156 -14.12 -11.36 15.82
CA THR A 156 -14.79 -11.69 14.55
C THR A 156 -14.71 -10.49 13.63
N ILE A 157 -14.21 -10.70 12.41
CA ILE A 157 -14.27 -9.75 11.31
C ILE A 157 -15.24 -10.27 10.25
N LEU A 158 -16.10 -9.37 9.77
CA LEU A 158 -17.12 -9.61 8.77
C LEU A 158 -16.96 -8.59 7.65
N VAL A 159 -16.91 -9.06 6.40
CA VAL A 159 -16.93 -8.21 5.20
C VAL A 159 -18.16 -8.55 4.34
N ASP A 160 -18.90 -7.53 3.94
CA ASP A 160 -20.14 -7.59 3.13
C ASP A 160 -21.22 -8.53 3.68
N GLY A 161 -21.21 -8.75 5.00
CA GLY A 161 -22.21 -9.61 5.66
C GLY A 161 -22.05 -11.11 5.43
N ILE A 162 -21.04 -11.55 4.67
CA ILE A 162 -20.87 -12.96 4.26
C ILE A 162 -19.51 -13.50 4.71
N LEU A 163 -18.43 -12.76 4.42
CA LEU A 163 -17.07 -13.25 4.62
C LEU A 163 -16.68 -13.05 6.08
N THR A 164 -16.61 -14.14 6.83
CA THR A 164 -16.40 -14.11 8.28
C THR A 164 -15.12 -14.85 8.67
N THR A 165 -14.25 -14.20 9.42
CA THR A 165 -13.10 -14.83 10.08
C THR A 165 -13.20 -14.61 11.59
N THR A 166 -13.07 -15.68 12.37
CA THR A 166 -13.08 -15.61 13.85
C THR A 166 -11.81 -16.23 14.40
N GLY A 167 -11.25 -15.61 15.45
CA GLY A 167 -10.15 -16.16 16.21
C GLY A 167 -10.04 -15.53 17.60
N TYR A 168 -8.90 -15.72 18.24
CA TYR A 168 -8.63 -15.27 19.60
C TYR A 168 -7.30 -14.51 19.65
N THR A 169 -7.23 -13.49 20.50
CA THR A 169 -5.95 -12.87 20.88
C THR A 169 -5.12 -13.83 21.72
N GLN A 170 -3.80 -13.64 21.74
CA GLN A 170 -2.89 -14.53 22.46
C GLN A 170 -2.89 -14.24 23.96
N GLU A 171 -2.72 -15.28 24.77
CA GLU A 171 -2.66 -15.24 26.24
C GLU A 171 -3.88 -14.57 26.92
N ASP A 172 -3.67 -14.02 28.11
CA ASP A 172 -4.72 -13.72 29.10
C ASP A 172 -5.07 -12.23 29.20
N TYR A 173 -4.38 -11.36 28.44
CA TYR A 173 -4.71 -9.94 28.41
C TYR A 173 -5.96 -9.71 27.56
N THR A 174 -6.90 -8.98 28.15
CA THR A 174 -8.27 -8.86 27.64
C THR A 174 -8.71 -7.42 27.44
N MET A 175 -7.91 -6.46 27.90
CA MET A 175 -8.22 -5.04 27.81
C MET A 175 -7.41 -4.38 26.70
N LEU A 176 -8.09 -3.63 25.83
CA LEU A 176 -7.45 -2.71 24.89
C LEU A 176 -7.27 -1.37 25.59
N GLY A 177 -6.01 -0.93 25.74
CA GLY A 177 -5.65 0.40 26.24
C GLY A 177 -5.18 1.31 25.11
N SER A 178 -5.80 2.49 24.96
CA SER A 178 -5.29 3.52 24.04
C SER A 178 -5.62 4.92 24.54
N ASP A 179 -4.58 5.69 24.88
CA ASP A 179 -4.64 7.06 25.40
C ASP A 179 -3.97 8.09 24.47
N ASP A 180 -3.56 7.67 23.26
CA ASP A 180 -2.85 8.50 22.28
C ASP A 180 -3.84 9.03 21.22
N PHE A 181 -3.77 8.55 19.99
CA PHE A 181 -4.60 9.01 18.87
C PHE A 181 -5.35 7.87 18.19
N PHE A 182 -6.55 8.19 17.70
CA PHE A 182 -7.30 7.36 16.77
C PHE A 182 -7.17 7.95 15.36
N TYR A 183 -6.49 7.24 14.47
CA TYR A 183 -6.26 7.60 13.09
C TYR A 183 -7.27 6.95 12.15
N VAL A 184 -7.75 7.70 11.14
CA VAL A 184 -8.63 7.19 10.07
C VAL A 184 -8.14 7.68 8.71
N GLY A 185 -8.03 6.77 7.75
CA GLY A 185 -7.62 7.04 6.36
C GLY A 185 -6.12 7.24 6.15
N GLY A 186 -5.32 7.34 7.22
CA GLY A 186 -3.88 7.52 7.13
C GLY A 186 -3.29 7.99 8.45
N SER A 187 -1.99 8.26 8.47
CA SER A 187 -1.29 8.81 9.63
C SER A 187 -0.09 9.67 9.20
N PRO A 188 0.62 10.32 10.14
CA PRO A 188 1.86 11.02 9.82
C PRO A 188 2.93 10.11 9.19
N SER A 189 3.03 8.87 9.66
CA SER A 189 3.86 7.79 9.08
C SER A 189 3.20 6.45 9.37
N THR A 190 2.55 5.87 8.37
CA THR A 190 1.77 4.63 8.53
C THR A 190 2.64 3.40 8.78
N ALA A 191 3.86 3.39 8.25
CA ALA A 191 4.83 2.31 8.49
C ALA A 191 5.30 2.22 9.95
N ASP A 192 5.21 3.33 10.70
CA ASP A 192 5.68 3.41 12.10
C ASP A 192 4.64 2.86 13.09
N LEU A 193 3.41 2.67 12.62
CA LEU A 193 2.31 2.23 13.47
C LEU A 193 2.47 0.74 13.82
N PRO A 194 2.39 0.37 15.11
CA PRO A 194 2.59 -1.01 15.53
C PRO A 194 1.54 -1.93 14.88
N GLY A 195 2.02 -3.07 14.38
CA GLY A 195 1.19 -4.05 13.68
C GLY A 195 0.68 -3.61 12.31
N SER A 196 1.10 -2.47 11.76
CA SER A 196 0.71 -2.06 10.42
C SER A 196 1.34 -2.98 9.36
N PRO A 197 0.52 -3.63 8.50
CA PRO A 197 1.04 -4.48 7.44
C PRO A 197 1.36 -3.70 6.15
N VAL A 198 1.08 -2.39 6.13
CA VAL A 198 1.24 -1.50 4.98
C VAL A 198 1.92 -0.20 5.41
N SER A 199 2.49 0.51 4.44
CA SER A 199 3.09 1.84 4.63
C SER A 199 2.23 2.97 4.06
N ASN A 200 1.21 2.66 3.25
CA ASN A 200 0.42 3.62 2.49
C ASN A 200 -0.76 4.19 3.30
N ASN A 201 -1.00 5.51 3.18
CA ASN A 201 -2.30 6.08 3.54
C ASN A 201 -3.38 5.65 2.52
N PHE A 202 -4.63 5.72 2.94
CA PHE A 202 -5.78 5.32 2.12
C PHE A 202 -6.04 6.31 0.99
N MET A 203 -6.40 5.79 -0.17
CA MET A 203 -6.95 6.58 -1.27
C MET A 203 -8.31 6.00 -1.66
N GLY A 204 -9.38 6.77 -1.56
CA GLY A 204 -10.73 6.30 -1.79
C GLY A 204 -11.74 7.03 -0.90
N CYS A 205 -12.90 6.41 -0.68
CA CYS A 205 -13.93 6.94 0.21
C CYS A 205 -14.08 6.04 1.44
N LEU A 206 -14.22 6.65 2.62
CA LEU A 206 -14.65 5.97 3.84
C LEU A 206 -15.96 6.62 4.32
N LYS A 207 -16.93 5.81 4.76
CA LYS A 207 -18.16 6.31 5.37
C LYS A 207 -18.55 5.55 6.62
N GLU A 208 -19.29 6.24 7.48
CA GLU A 208 -19.88 5.68 8.70
C GLU A 208 -18.84 4.96 9.58
N VAL A 209 -17.65 5.55 9.72
CA VAL A 209 -16.59 5.03 10.59
C VAL A 209 -16.98 5.25 12.04
N VAL A 210 -17.28 4.15 12.74
CA VAL A 210 -17.72 4.15 14.12
C VAL A 210 -16.91 3.14 14.92
N TYR A 211 -16.38 3.58 16.05
CA TYR A 211 -15.88 2.73 17.12
C TYR A 211 -16.83 2.84 18.31
N LYS A 212 -17.24 1.71 18.89
CA LYS A 212 -18.00 1.71 20.15
C LYS A 212 -17.52 0.60 21.08
N ASN A 213 -17.62 0.87 22.37
CA ASN A 213 -17.51 -0.13 23.43
C ASN A 213 -18.69 0.08 24.41
N ASN A 214 -18.60 -0.45 25.63
CA ASN A 214 -19.67 -0.30 26.62
C ASN A 214 -19.82 1.13 27.16
N ASP A 215 -18.76 1.93 27.16
CA ASP A 215 -18.71 3.24 27.83
C ASP A 215 -18.78 4.41 26.83
N ILE A 216 -18.19 4.25 25.64
CA ILE A 216 -18.08 5.29 24.63
C ILE A 216 -18.53 4.83 23.25
N ARG A 217 -19.06 5.78 22.48
CA ARG A 217 -19.39 5.64 21.06
C ARG A 217 -18.79 6.82 20.29
N LEU A 218 -17.76 6.54 19.51
CA LEU A 218 -17.05 7.49 18.67
C LEU A 218 -17.52 7.35 17.22
N GLU A 219 -18.37 8.28 16.78
CA GLU A 219 -18.79 8.37 15.38
C GLU A 219 -17.79 9.21 14.58
N LEU A 220 -16.60 8.67 14.34
CA LEU A 220 -15.44 9.39 13.82
C LEU A 220 -15.73 10.14 12.52
N SER A 221 -16.46 9.54 11.58
CA SER A 221 -16.87 10.23 10.35
C SER A 221 -17.77 11.45 10.62
N ARG A 222 -18.68 11.36 11.59
CA ARG A 222 -19.56 12.47 11.98
C ARG A 222 -18.77 13.55 12.72
N LEU A 223 -17.92 13.16 13.67
CA LEU A 223 -17.07 14.05 14.46
C LEU A 223 -16.12 14.87 13.58
N ALA A 224 -15.56 14.25 12.53
CA ALA A 224 -14.78 14.95 11.50
C ALA A 224 -15.62 15.99 10.75
N ARG A 225 -16.82 15.61 10.30
CA ARG A 225 -17.71 16.51 9.54
C ARG A 225 -18.17 17.73 10.34
N ILE A 226 -18.43 17.56 11.64
CA ILE A 226 -18.84 18.66 12.53
C ILE A 226 -17.66 19.42 13.15
N ALA A 227 -16.42 19.07 12.79
CA ALA A 227 -15.19 19.64 13.34
C ALA A 227 -15.17 19.63 14.88
N ASP A 228 -15.38 18.45 15.46
CA ASP A 228 -15.29 18.27 16.92
C ASP A 228 -13.93 18.77 17.46
N PRO A 229 -13.88 19.46 18.61
CA PRO A 229 -12.62 20.01 19.15
C PRO A 229 -11.51 18.99 19.37
N LYS A 230 -11.85 17.70 19.59
CA LYS A 230 -10.88 16.60 19.74
C LYS A 230 -10.46 15.99 18.41
N MET A 231 -11.09 16.40 17.30
CA MET A 231 -10.83 15.90 15.96
C MET A 231 -9.97 16.88 15.17
N LYS A 232 -8.78 16.44 14.75
CA LYS A 232 -7.91 17.17 13.83
C LYS A 232 -7.97 16.52 12.45
N LEU A 233 -8.19 17.35 11.44
CA LEU A 233 -8.15 16.94 10.04
C LEU A 233 -6.80 17.35 9.46
N GLN A 234 -6.08 16.41 8.87
CA GLN A 234 -4.88 16.68 8.10
C GLN A 234 -5.21 16.66 6.61
N GLY A 235 -4.74 17.68 5.87
CA GLY A 235 -4.98 17.80 4.43
C GLY A 235 -6.35 18.41 4.09
N ASP A 236 -6.68 18.44 2.80
CA ASP A 236 -7.93 19.01 2.29
C ASP A 236 -9.01 17.92 2.16
N VAL A 237 -9.63 17.57 3.28
CA VAL A 237 -10.65 16.51 3.32
C VAL A 237 -11.95 17.03 2.72
N VAL A 238 -12.48 16.27 1.75
CA VAL A 238 -13.77 16.53 1.13
C VAL A 238 -14.84 15.59 1.71
N PHE A 239 -15.90 16.15 2.32
CA PHE A 239 -17.02 15.40 2.91
C PHE A 239 -18.10 14.99 1.89
N LYS A 240 -17.68 14.36 0.82
CA LYS A 240 -18.49 13.65 -0.19
C LYS A 240 -17.60 12.57 -0.80
N CYS A 241 -18.18 11.52 -1.38
CA CYS A 241 -17.39 10.55 -2.12
C CYS A 241 -17.17 11.06 -3.55
N GLU A 242 -15.97 11.55 -3.83
CA GLU A 242 -15.54 11.94 -5.17
C GLU A 242 -14.84 10.76 -5.86
N ASN A 243 -14.76 10.79 -7.18
CA ASN A 243 -13.93 9.84 -7.89
C ASN A 243 -12.46 10.15 -7.59
N VAL A 244 -11.76 9.22 -6.93
CA VAL A 244 -10.32 9.31 -6.70
C VAL A 244 -9.65 8.64 -7.89
N PRO A 245 -8.96 9.40 -8.77
CA PRO A 245 -8.28 8.82 -9.91
C PRO A 245 -7.29 7.76 -9.44
N THR A 246 -7.19 6.65 -10.16
CA THR A 246 -5.97 5.84 -10.11
C THR A 246 -4.81 6.75 -10.50
N LEU A 247 -3.72 6.74 -9.73
CA LEU A 247 -2.54 7.52 -10.09
C LEU A 247 -1.98 6.92 -11.37
N ASP A 248 -2.27 7.59 -12.48
CA ASP A 248 -1.95 7.04 -13.78
C ASP A 248 -0.43 6.84 -13.91
N PRO A 249 0.01 5.73 -14.52
CA PRO A 249 1.42 5.43 -14.67
C PRO A 249 2.11 6.39 -15.64
N ILE A 250 3.39 6.65 -15.37
CA ILE A 250 4.30 7.27 -16.34
C ILE A 250 5.22 6.21 -16.95
N SER A 251 5.73 6.46 -18.15
CA SER A 251 6.77 5.64 -18.79
C SER A 251 8.03 6.46 -19.03
N PHE A 252 9.15 5.98 -18.51
CA PHE A 252 10.49 6.42 -18.89
C PHE A 252 10.86 5.72 -20.20
N GLU A 253 11.09 6.49 -21.28
CA GLU A 253 11.34 5.97 -22.62
C GLU A 253 12.83 5.87 -22.96
N THR A 254 13.68 6.64 -22.27
CA THR A 254 15.13 6.64 -22.48
C THR A 254 15.89 6.53 -21.15
N PRO A 255 17.11 5.97 -21.12
CA PRO A 255 17.91 5.83 -19.90
C PRO A 255 18.34 7.17 -19.28
N GLU A 256 18.29 8.27 -20.04
CA GLU A 256 18.62 9.62 -19.58
C GLU A 256 17.41 10.30 -18.93
N SER A 257 16.21 9.74 -19.08
CA SER A 257 14.98 10.31 -18.53
C SER A 257 14.96 10.17 -17.00
N PHE A 258 14.63 11.25 -16.29
CA PHE A 258 14.53 11.23 -14.83
C PHE A 258 13.49 12.26 -14.34
N LEU A 259 13.03 12.08 -13.10
CA LEU A 259 12.32 13.11 -12.33
C LEU A 259 13.11 13.50 -11.10
N SER A 260 13.12 14.79 -10.77
CA SER A 260 13.57 15.28 -9.47
C SER A 260 12.36 15.36 -8.53
N LEU A 261 12.33 14.54 -7.47
CA LEU A 261 11.28 14.57 -6.47
C LEU A 261 11.72 15.43 -5.28
N PRO A 262 10.76 16.03 -4.53
CA PRO A 262 11.09 16.74 -3.30
C PRO A 262 11.91 15.88 -2.34
N LYS A 263 12.83 16.53 -1.62
CA LYS A 263 13.67 15.91 -0.59
C LYS A 263 12.87 14.93 0.28
N TRP A 264 13.39 13.71 0.41
CA TRP A 264 12.87 12.75 1.38
C TRP A 264 13.31 13.13 2.80
N ASN A 265 12.36 13.63 3.60
CA ASN A 265 12.62 14.15 4.95
C ASN A 265 12.64 13.04 6.02
N THR A 266 13.19 11.87 5.70
CA THR A 266 13.45 10.78 6.65
C THR A 266 14.65 11.13 7.54
N LYS A 267 14.63 10.67 8.79
CA LYS A 267 15.82 10.66 9.67
C LYS A 267 16.06 9.26 10.20
N ARG A 268 15.29 8.85 11.21
CA ARG A 268 15.37 7.51 11.82
C ARG A 268 14.43 6.53 11.13
N VAL A 269 13.19 6.94 10.89
CA VAL A 269 12.17 6.10 10.26
C VAL A 269 11.76 6.71 8.92
N GLY A 270 11.46 5.85 7.96
CA GLY A 270 10.96 6.27 6.66
C GLY A 270 10.45 5.10 5.83
N SER A 271 9.58 5.40 4.87
CA SER A 271 9.06 4.42 3.92
C SER A 271 8.94 4.95 2.50
N ILE A 272 9.16 4.09 1.52
CA ILE A 272 8.90 4.36 0.11
C ILE A 272 8.26 3.12 -0.51
N SER A 273 7.14 3.30 -1.21
CA SER A 273 6.52 2.23 -2.00
C SER A 273 6.13 2.71 -3.39
N PHE A 274 6.22 1.81 -4.36
CA PHE A 274 5.89 2.08 -5.76
C PHE A 274 5.66 0.78 -6.54
N ASP A 275 4.93 0.88 -7.64
CA ASP A 275 4.80 -0.19 -8.63
C ASP A 275 5.72 0.09 -9.81
N LEU A 276 6.42 -0.95 -10.29
CA LEU A 276 7.28 -0.87 -11.48
C LEU A 276 6.93 -1.95 -12.51
N ARG A 277 7.21 -1.68 -13.78
CA ARG A 277 7.03 -2.63 -14.89
C ARG A 277 8.06 -2.39 -15.99
N THR A 278 8.86 -3.40 -16.32
CA THR A 278 9.85 -3.30 -17.41
C THR A 278 10.24 -4.67 -17.99
N SER A 279 10.87 -4.67 -19.15
CA SER A 279 11.62 -5.81 -19.71
C SER A 279 13.13 -5.58 -19.74
N GLU A 280 13.59 -4.39 -19.37
CA GLU A 280 15.00 -4.03 -19.34
C GLU A 280 15.68 -4.73 -18.14
N PRO A 281 16.88 -5.31 -18.33
CA PRO A 281 17.56 -6.03 -17.25
C PRO A 281 18.24 -5.11 -16.24
N ASN A 282 18.54 -3.86 -16.61
CA ASN A 282 19.29 -2.92 -15.77
C ASN A 282 18.60 -1.55 -15.76
N GLY A 283 18.68 -0.84 -14.63
CA GLY A 283 18.17 0.51 -14.53
C GLY A 283 18.23 1.08 -13.11
N LEU A 284 18.70 2.30 -12.95
CA LEU A 284 18.65 3.05 -11.70
C LEU A 284 17.21 3.54 -11.47
N ILE A 285 16.56 3.05 -10.42
CA ILE A 285 15.16 3.36 -10.14
C ILE A 285 15.05 4.57 -9.22
N LEU A 286 15.73 4.55 -8.07
CA LEU A 286 15.75 5.64 -7.11
C LEU A 286 17.18 5.96 -6.69
N PHE A 287 17.50 7.24 -6.51
CA PHE A 287 18.76 7.68 -5.92
C PHE A 287 18.60 8.98 -5.16
N THR A 288 19.18 9.05 -3.96
CA THR A 288 19.34 10.27 -3.19
C THR A 288 20.59 10.15 -2.33
N GLN A 289 21.23 11.26 -2.03
CA GLN A 289 22.46 11.31 -1.23
C GLN A 289 22.34 12.35 -0.11
N GLY A 290 23.29 12.37 0.80
CA GLY A 290 23.48 13.38 1.83
C GLY A 290 24.53 14.40 1.43
N LYS A 291 24.89 15.26 2.40
CA LYS A 291 26.05 16.13 2.23
C LYS A 291 27.35 15.31 2.20
N PRO A 292 28.35 15.72 1.40
CA PRO A 292 29.69 15.19 1.53
C PRO A 292 30.20 15.36 2.96
N GLN A 293 30.56 14.25 3.62
CA GLN A 293 31.11 14.29 4.95
C GLN A 293 32.56 14.80 4.88
N GLU A 294 32.85 15.94 5.49
CA GLU A 294 34.22 16.44 5.65
C GLU A 294 34.97 15.70 6.77
N LYS A 295 35.03 14.37 6.74
CA LYS A 295 35.88 13.61 7.68
C LYS A 295 37.32 13.59 7.15
N LYS A 296 38.23 14.21 7.91
CA LYS A 296 39.67 14.03 7.74
C LYS A 296 40.05 12.67 8.32
N ASP A 297 40.18 11.67 7.47
CA ASP A 297 40.82 10.42 7.89
C ASP A 297 42.29 10.69 8.27
N ALA A 298 42.80 9.95 9.25
CA ALA A 298 44.20 10.03 9.72
C ALA A 298 45.25 9.76 8.61
N HIS A 299 44.80 9.36 7.40
CA HIS A 299 45.59 9.08 6.21
C HIS A 299 45.34 10.06 5.04
N SER A 300 45.01 11.32 5.31
CA SER A 300 45.11 12.44 4.35
C SER A 300 44.41 12.27 2.99
N GLN A 301 43.42 11.38 2.86
CA GLN A 301 42.51 11.39 1.74
C GLN A 301 41.20 12.04 2.21
N LYS A 302 40.79 13.12 1.55
CA LYS A 302 39.43 13.64 1.69
C LYS A 302 38.49 12.54 1.22
N SER A 303 37.88 11.78 2.13
CA SER A 303 36.84 10.84 1.76
C SER A 303 35.62 11.69 1.40
N ASN A 304 35.24 11.73 0.13
CA ASN A 304 34.06 12.46 -0.32
C ASN A 304 32.80 11.62 -0.07
N LYS A 305 32.76 10.87 1.04
CA LYS A 305 31.68 9.92 1.34
C LYS A 305 30.42 10.67 1.72
N VAL A 306 29.30 10.18 1.22
CA VAL A 306 27.96 10.71 1.50
C VAL A 306 27.12 9.59 2.08
N ASP A 307 26.20 9.94 2.97
CA ASP A 307 25.04 9.09 3.24
C ASP A 307 24.27 8.94 1.93
N PHE A 308 23.70 7.77 1.63
CA PHE A 308 22.87 7.64 0.44
C PHE A 308 21.89 6.50 0.54
N PHE A 309 20.86 6.59 -0.29
CA PHE A 309 19.87 5.55 -0.49
C PHE A 309 19.63 5.38 -1.99
N ALA A 310 19.61 4.13 -2.45
CA ALA A 310 19.35 3.82 -3.84
C ALA A 310 18.58 2.52 -4.02
N VAL A 311 17.80 2.47 -5.10
CA VAL A 311 17.18 1.24 -5.59
C VAL A 311 17.58 1.07 -7.05
N GLU A 312 18.15 -0.08 -7.38
CA GLU A 312 18.55 -0.39 -8.75
C GLU A 312 18.03 -1.76 -9.20
N LEU A 313 17.77 -1.86 -10.50
CA LEU A 313 17.55 -3.11 -11.21
C LEU A 313 18.88 -3.55 -11.82
N LEU A 314 19.32 -4.77 -11.52
CA LEU A 314 20.53 -5.37 -12.09
C LEU A 314 20.28 -6.83 -12.46
N ASP A 315 20.56 -7.17 -13.72
CA ASP A 315 20.25 -8.47 -14.31
C ASP A 315 18.82 -8.97 -13.98
N GLY A 316 17.86 -8.04 -14.02
CA GLY A 316 16.45 -8.29 -13.72
C GLY A 316 16.13 -8.45 -12.23
N ASN A 317 17.07 -8.25 -11.30
CA ASN A 317 16.82 -8.34 -9.86
C ASN A 317 16.84 -6.95 -9.22
N ILE A 318 15.96 -6.73 -8.23
CA ILE A 318 15.93 -5.47 -7.48
C ILE A 318 16.95 -5.53 -6.35
N TYR A 319 17.76 -4.47 -6.24
CA TYR A 319 18.70 -4.26 -5.16
C TYR A 319 18.41 -2.96 -4.42
N LEU A 320 18.45 -3.02 -3.10
CA LEU A 320 18.50 -1.86 -2.22
C LEU A 320 19.96 -1.60 -1.84
N LEU A 321 20.39 -0.35 -1.91
CA LEU A 321 21.66 0.11 -1.38
C LEU A 321 21.44 1.24 -0.38
N LEU A 322 22.17 1.18 0.73
CA LEU A 322 22.06 2.13 1.82
C LEU A 322 23.43 2.32 2.48
N ASP A 323 23.83 3.56 2.70
CA ASP A 323 24.95 3.94 3.56
C ASP A 323 24.50 5.09 4.47
N MET A 324 24.68 4.90 5.78
CA MET A 324 24.36 5.89 6.82
C MET A 324 25.65 6.42 7.48
N GLY A 325 26.76 6.44 6.74
CA GLY A 325 28.05 6.95 7.17
C GLY A 325 28.99 5.90 7.80
N SER A 326 28.63 4.62 7.73
CA SER A 326 29.40 3.49 8.31
C SER A 326 29.63 2.36 7.30
N GLY A 327 29.52 2.65 6.00
CA GLY A 327 29.70 1.68 4.94
C GLY A 327 28.39 1.25 4.31
N THR A 328 28.50 0.82 3.07
CA THR A 328 27.36 0.49 2.22
C THR A 328 26.90 -0.94 2.45
N ILE A 329 25.59 -1.13 2.60
CA ILE A 329 24.95 -2.42 2.43
C ILE A 329 24.32 -2.52 1.04
N LYS A 330 24.37 -3.70 0.42
CA LYS A 330 23.70 -4.01 -0.85
C LYS A 330 22.88 -5.28 -0.68
N VAL A 331 21.56 -5.15 -0.78
CA VAL A 331 20.61 -6.21 -0.45
C VAL A 331 19.83 -6.59 -1.70
N LYS A 332 19.91 -7.86 -2.10
CA LYS A 332 19.08 -8.40 -3.19
C LYS A 332 17.67 -8.65 -2.65
N ALA A 333 16.68 -7.89 -3.13
CA ALA A 333 15.30 -7.97 -2.66
C ALA A 333 14.48 -9.07 -3.35
N THR A 334 14.95 -9.57 -4.50
CA THR A 334 14.22 -10.55 -5.31
C THR A 334 14.92 -11.91 -5.36
N GLN A 335 14.11 -12.98 -5.41
CA GLN A 335 14.60 -14.33 -5.68
C GLN A 335 14.51 -14.68 -7.17
N SER A 336 13.47 -14.19 -7.84
CA SER A 336 13.27 -14.28 -9.30
C SER A 336 13.51 -12.92 -9.97
N LYS A 337 13.73 -12.95 -11.28
CA LYS A 337 13.81 -11.71 -12.07
C LYS A 337 12.42 -11.04 -12.16
N VAL A 338 12.39 -9.72 -12.21
CA VAL A 338 11.18 -8.86 -12.27
C VAL A 338 11.09 -8.06 -13.57
N ASN A 339 11.98 -8.32 -14.52
CA ASN A 339 11.95 -7.73 -15.86
C ASN A 339 11.14 -8.59 -16.85
N ASP A 340 10.04 -9.17 -16.38
CA ASP A 340 9.14 -10.02 -17.17
C ASP A 340 8.04 -9.23 -17.91
N GLY A 341 8.01 -7.91 -17.72
CA GLY A 341 7.00 -7.02 -18.27
C GLY A 341 5.65 -7.08 -17.54
N ALA A 342 5.59 -7.64 -16.34
CA ALA A 342 4.46 -7.52 -15.41
C ALA A 342 4.68 -6.38 -14.40
N TRP A 343 3.61 -5.99 -13.70
CA TRP A 343 3.70 -5.04 -12.60
C TRP A 343 4.21 -5.73 -11.34
N HIS A 344 5.20 -5.13 -10.68
CA HIS A 344 5.73 -5.56 -9.40
C HIS A 344 5.61 -4.43 -8.38
N HIS A 345 5.06 -4.75 -7.20
CA HIS A 345 4.97 -3.82 -6.08
C HIS A 345 6.24 -3.90 -5.24
N VAL A 346 6.86 -2.76 -4.97
CA VAL A 346 8.03 -2.62 -4.09
C VAL A 346 7.64 -1.76 -2.91
N ASP A 347 7.89 -2.25 -1.70
CA ASP A 347 7.65 -1.50 -0.46
C ASP A 347 8.87 -1.61 0.45
N ILE A 348 9.42 -0.46 0.84
CA ILE A 348 10.64 -0.33 1.64
C ILE A 348 10.28 0.40 2.92
N GLN A 349 10.59 -0.22 4.05
CA GLN A 349 10.36 0.33 5.38
C GLN A 349 11.67 0.25 6.16
N ARG A 350 12.05 1.32 6.86
CA ARG A 350 13.26 1.38 7.68
C ARG A 350 12.96 2.04 9.01
N ASP A 351 13.43 1.44 10.10
CA ASP A 351 13.53 2.04 11.43
C ASP A 351 14.97 1.92 11.94
N GLY A 352 15.63 3.07 12.04
CA GLY A 352 17.03 3.17 12.41
C GLY A 352 17.92 2.40 11.46
N ARG A 353 18.62 1.40 11.99
CA ARG A 353 19.55 0.57 11.22
C ARG A 353 18.91 -0.57 10.46
N SER A 354 17.71 -0.97 10.87
CA SER A 354 17.06 -2.15 10.34
C SER A 354 15.86 -1.77 9.49
N GLY A 355 15.50 -2.65 8.60
CA GLY A 355 14.35 -2.44 7.75
C GLY A 355 14.00 -3.67 6.96
N ILE A 356 12.98 -3.53 6.13
CA ILE A 356 12.49 -4.58 5.26
C ILE A 356 12.25 -3.95 3.90
N ILE A 357 12.80 -4.57 2.86
CA ILE A 357 12.36 -4.36 1.49
C ILE A 357 11.48 -5.54 1.10
N SER A 358 10.33 -5.27 0.51
CA SER A 358 9.42 -6.29 0.02
C SER A 358 9.13 -6.11 -1.46
N VAL A 359 9.06 -7.23 -2.18
CA VAL A 359 8.70 -7.26 -3.61
C VAL A 359 7.57 -8.28 -3.79
N ASN A 360 6.40 -7.83 -4.23
CA ASN A 360 5.18 -8.63 -4.30
C ASN A 360 4.92 -9.40 -2.98
N SER A 361 4.93 -8.68 -1.86
CA SER A 361 4.69 -9.19 -0.51
C SER A 361 5.77 -10.11 0.06
N ARG A 362 6.79 -10.50 -0.71
CA ARG A 362 7.95 -11.24 -0.22
C ARG A 362 8.91 -10.29 0.48
N ARG A 363 9.05 -10.46 1.78
CA ARG A 363 9.86 -9.59 2.66
C ARG A 363 11.31 -10.08 2.74
N THR A 364 12.25 -9.15 2.59
CA THR A 364 13.67 -9.36 2.81
C THR A 364 14.15 -8.36 3.86
N PRO A 365 14.47 -8.80 5.09
CA PRO A 365 15.00 -7.92 6.11
C PRO A 365 16.43 -7.49 5.77
N PHE A 366 16.81 -6.31 6.24
CA PHE A 366 18.16 -5.80 6.15
C PHE A 366 18.56 -5.06 7.43
N THR A 367 19.87 -5.00 7.69
CA THR A 367 20.46 -4.21 8.76
C THR A 367 21.73 -3.55 8.25
N ALA A 368 21.82 -2.23 8.38
CA ALA A 368 23.00 -1.45 8.01
C ALA A 368 24.19 -1.71 8.95
N SER A 369 25.40 -1.58 8.40
CA SER A 369 26.66 -1.69 9.14
C SER A 369 26.89 -0.48 10.07
N GLY A 370 27.79 -0.64 11.05
CA GLY A 370 28.14 0.40 12.02
C GLY A 370 27.07 0.65 13.08
N GLU A 371 27.03 1.84 13.66
CA GLU A 371 26.09 2.19 14.76
C GLU A 371 25.13 3.33 14.40
N ASN A 372 25.31 3.98 13.24
CA ASN A 372 24.49 5.12 12.83
C ASN A 372 23.06 4.68 12.51
N GLU A 373 22.06 5.28 13.17
CA GLU A 373 20.63 5.04 12.92
C GLU A 373 19.97 6.12 12.03
N ILE A 374 20.69 7.21 11.78
CA ILE A 374 20.18 8.37 11.05
C ILE A 374 20.71 8.31 9.62
N LEU A 375 19.81 8.43 8.65
CA LEU A 375 20.15 8.63 7.26
C LEU A 375 19.99 10.12 6.95
N ASP A 376 21.10 10.86 6.85
CA ASP A 376 21.08 12.31 6.64
C ASP A 376 21.11 12.67 5.15
N LEU A 377 19.93 12.70 4.53
CA LEU A 377 19.77 13.03 3.12
C LEU A 377 19.71 14.53 2.86
N GLU A 378 20.19 14.94 1.69
CA GLU A 378 20.14 16.30 1.17
C GLU A 378 19.84 16.31 -0.34
N GLY A 379 19.23 17.41 -0.80
CA GLY A 379 18.88 17.57 -2.20
C GLY A 379 17.67 16.74 -2.59
N ASP A 380 17.57 16.51 -3.89
CA ASP A 380 16.41 15.90 -4.52
C ASP A 380 16.50 14.37 -4.49
N LEU A 381 15.33 13.72 -4.45
CA LEU A 381 15.20 12.30 -4.68
C LEU A 381 14.99 12.05 -6.17
N TYR A 382 15.97 11.46 -6.84
CA TYR A 382 15.87 11.16 -8.27
C TYR A 382 15.11 9.86 -8.53
N LEU A 383 14.19 9.89 -9.49
CA LEU A 383 13.42 8.74 -9.97
C LEU A 383 13.74 8.49 -11.45
N GLY A 384 14.09 7.25 -11.79
CA GLY A 384 14.26 6.76 -13.16
C GLY A 384 15.65 6.97 -13.78
N GLY A 385 16.43 7.92 -13.29
CA GLY A 385 17.75 8.23 -13.84
C GLY A 385 18.43 9.34 -13.06
N LEU A 386 19.51 9.89 -13.62
CA LEU A 386 20.24 11.03 -13.05
C LEU A 386 20.37 12.14 -14.09
N PRO A 387 20.46 13.40 -13.66
CA PRO A 387 20.78 14.50 -14.57
C PRO A 387 22.13 14.30 -15.24
N ASP A 388 22.21 14.68 -16.52
CA ASP A 388 23.47 14.69 -17.29
C ASP A 388 24.55 15.52 -16.60
N ASN A 389 24.14 16.68 -16.08
CA ASN A 389 25.01 17.55 -15.29
C ASN A 389 25.04 17.07 -13.83
N ARG A 390 25.99 16.20 -13.52
CA ARG A 390 26.17 15.59 -12.19
C ARG A 390 26.84 16.51 -11.15
N VAL A 391 26.73 17.83 -11.31
CA VAL A 391 27.34 18.78 -10.39
C VAL A 391 26.77 18.56 -8.98
N GLY A 392 27.67 18.31 -8.02
CA GLY A 392 27.32 18.05 -6.63
C GLY A 392 26.88 16.61 -6.33
N LEU A 393 26.76 15.72 -7.33
CA LEU A 393 26.47 14.31 -7.10
C LEU A 393 27.76 13.52 -6.82
N VAL A 394 27.78 12.82 -5.68
CA VAL A 394 28.79 11.84 -5.34
C VAL A 394 28.19 10.46 -5.58
N LEU A 395 28.68 9.75 -6.59
CA LEU A 395 28.19 8.42 -6.93
C LEU A 395 28.98 7.34 -6.20
N PRO A 396 28.32 6.51 -5.37
CA PRO A 396 28.97 5.37 -4.73
C PRO A 396 29.42 4.34 -5.76
N THR A 397 30.61 3.76 -5.58
CA THR A 397 31.16 2.74 -6.48
C THR A 397 30.35 1.44 -6.51
N GLU A 398 29.59 1.18 -5.45
CA GLU A 398 28.72 0.04 -5.24
C GLU A 398 27.42 0.13 -6.06
N LEU A 399 27.06 1.35 -6.48
CA LEU A 399 25.88 1.66 -7.30
C LEU A 399 26.24 1.57 -8.79
N TRP A 400 26.30 0.35 -9.30
CA TRP A 400 26.81 0.07 -10.65
C TRP A 400 25.95 0.70 -11.74
N THR A 401 24.63 0.75 -11.58
CA THR A 401 23.75 1.37 -12.59
C THR A 401 24.08 2.84 -12.81
N ALA A 402 24.40 3.60 -11.75
CA ALA A 402 24.80 5.00 -11.87
C ALA A 402 26.19 5.17 -12.51
N MET A 403 27.13 4.28 -12.17
CA MET A 403 28.49 4.28 -12.74
C MET A 403 28.54 3.89 -14.22
N LEU A 404 27.61 3.04 -14.65
CA LEU A 404 27.49 2.54 -16.03
C LEU A 404 26.46 3.31 -16.86
N ASN A 405 25.85 4.36 -16.31
CA ASN A 405 24.80 5.17 -16.95
C ASN A 405 23.58 4.34 -17.39
N TYR A 406 23.22 3.32 -16.62
CA TYR A 406 21.98 2.57 -16.80
C TYR A 406 20.85 3.25 -16.03
N GLY A 407 20.20 4.26 -16.62
CA GLY A 407 18.91 4.71 -16.11
C GLY A 407 17.78 3.73 -16.45
N TYR A 408 16.73 3.79 -15.64
CA TYR A 408 15.55 2.96 -15.77
C TYR A 408 14.72 3.34 -17.01
N VAL A 409 14.38 2.32 -17.80
CA VAL A 409 13.40 2.43 -18.90
C VAL A 409 12.29 1.43 -18.60
N GLY A 410 11.04 1.91 -18.58
CA GLY A 410 9.92 1.16 -18.02
C GLY A 410 8.85 2.07 -17.47
N CYS A 411 7.89 1.50 -16.75
CA CYS A 411 6.80 2.24 -16.15
C CYS A 411 6.88 2.28 -14.63
N ILE A 412 6.45 3.39 -14.06
CA ILE A 412 6.28 3.57 -12.60
C ILE A 412 4.91 4.16 -12.32
N ARG A 413 4.27 3.73 -11.22
CA ARG A 413 3.04 4.31 -10.68
C ARG A 413 2.95 4.12 -9.17
N ASP A 414 1.89 4.65 -8.58
CA ASP A 414 1.53 4.47 -7.17
C ASP A 414 2.72 4.74 -6.24
N LEU A 415 3.43 5.85 -6.47
CA LEU A 415 4.56 6.26 -5.64
C LEU A 415 4.06 6.87 -4.33
N PHE A 416 4.49 6.31 -3.21
CA PHE A 416 4.28 6.83 -1.87
C PHE A 416 5.62 7.07 -1.19
N ILE A 417 5.71 8.18 -0.46
CA ILE A 417 6.85 8.53 0.39
C ILE A 417 6.29 8.88 1.76
N ASP A 418 6.75 8.16 2.79
CA ASP A 418 6.28 8.25 4.18
C ASP A 418 4.76 8.17 4.27
N GLY A 419 4.19 7.20 3.56
CA GLY A 419 2.75 6.95 3.45
C GLY A 419 1.95 7.97 2.65
N ARG A 420 2.58 9.02 2.11
CA ARG A 420 1.91 10.04 1.30
C ARG A 420 2.08 9.78 -0.19
N SER A 421 0.95 9.73 -0.90
CA SER A 421 0.90 9.62 -2.35
C SER A 421 1.60 10.80 -3.05
N LYS A 422 2.26 10.52 -4.18
CA LYS A 422 2.92 11.50 -5.05
C LYS A 422 2.37 11.39 -6.48
N ASP A 423 1.84 12.50 -7.00
CA ASP A 423 1.41 12.60 -8.39
C ASP A 423 2.62 12.82 -9.30
N ILE A 424 3.26 11.72 -9.69
CA ILE A 424 4.46 11.74 -10.54
C ILE A 424 4.17 12.22 -11.97
N ARG A 425 2.92 12.15 -12.44
CA ARG A 425 2.53 12.71 -13.75
C ARG A 425 2.55 14.23 -13.68
N GLN A 426 1.88 14.80 -12.68
CA GLN A 426 1.86 16.25 -12.47
C GLN A 426 3.29 16.80 -12.29
N ILE A 427 4.14 16.06 -11.55
CA ILE A 427 5.55 16.44 -11.38
C ILE A 427 6.30 16.40 -12.72
N ALA A 428 6.09 15.37 -13.55
CA ALA A 428 6.72 15.28 -14.87
C ALA A 428 6.31 16.44 -15.81
N GLU A 429 5.03 16.79 -15.81
CA GLU A 429 4.49 17.91 -16.58
C GLU A 429 5.07 19.25 -16.10
N ALA A 430 5.11 19.47 -14.78
CA ALA A 430 5.66 20.69 -14.20
C ALA A 430 7.17 20.87 -14.48
N GLN A 431 7.92 19.77 -14.61
CA GLN A 431 9.34 19.79 -14.92
C GLN A 431 9.65 19.82 -16.42
N ASN A 432 8.65 19.72 -17.30
CA ASN A 432 8.84 19.51 -18.73
C ASN A 432 9.80 18.35 -19.01
N ALA A 433 9.62 17.24 -18.29
CA ALA A 433 10.57 16.12 -18.32
C ALA A 433 10.65 15.49 -19.71
N VAL A 434 11.87 15.40 -20.25
CA VAL A 434 12.13 14.81 -21.57
C VAL A 434 12.20 13.29 -21.48
N GLY A 435 11.61 12.60 -22.45
CA GLY A 435 11.60 11.13 -22.51
C GLY A 435 10.67 10.46 -21.50
N ILE A 436 9.73 11.20 -20.91
CA ILE A 436 8.68 10.66 -20.05
C ILE A 436 7.31 10.81 -20.73
N LYS A 437 6.55 9.72 -20.85
CA LYS A 437 5.16 9.72 -21.32
C LYS A 437 4.19 9.54 -20.16
N SER A 438 3.04 10.21 -20.24
CA SER A 438 1.94 10.14 -19.26
C SER A 438 1.11 8.85 -19.34
N SER A 439 1.57 7.83 -20.07
CA SER A 439 0.85 6.55 -20.21
C SER A 439 1.83 5.39 -20.17
N CYS A 440 1.39 4.25 -19.65
CA CYS A 440 2.14 3.00 -19.71
C CYS A 440 1.38 1.95 -20.50
N SER A 441 1.92 1.59 -21.67
CA SER A 441 1.43 0.47 -22.47
C SER A 441 2.61 -0.22 -23.15
N LYS A 442 2.62 -1.55 -23.11
CA LYS A 442 3.61 -2.34 -23.84
C LYS A 442 3.21 -2.35 -25.32
N VAL A 443 4.08 -1.84 -26.17
CA VAL A 443 3.87 -1.80 -27.62
C VAL A 443 3.83 -3.23 -28.16
N THR A 444 2.86 -3.51 -29.02
CA THR A 444 2.75 -4.79 -29.72
C THR A 444 3.78 -4.88 -30.85
N GLY A 445 4.42 -6.04 -30.98
CA GLY A 445 5.45 -6.28 -32.00
C GLY A 445 6.86 -6.14 -31.44
N LYS A 446 7.80 -6.88 -32.05
CA LYS A 446 9.21 -6.90 -31.69
C LYS A 446 9.92 -5.75 -32.39
N GLN A 447 10.70 -4.98 -31.63
CA GLN A 447 11.39 -3.80 -32.16
C GLN A 447 12.61 -4.18 -33.01
N CYS A 448 13.14 -5.40 -32.83
CA CYS A 448 14.22 -5.93 -33.63
C CYS A 448 13.79 -6.48 -35.00
N ASP A 449 12.50 -6.70 -35.25
CA ASP A 449 12.03 -7.25 -36.54
C ASP A 449 12.35 -6.32 -37.73
N SER A 450 12.50 -5.02 -37.48
CA SER A 450 12.93 -4.04 -38.50
C SER A 450 14.44 -4.05 -38.78
N ASN A 451 15.21 -4.97 -38.16
CA ASN A 451 16.67 -5.05 -38.22
C ASN A 451 17.37 -3.68 -38.06
N PRO A 452 17.14 -2.96 -36.94
CA PRO A 452 17.63 -1.60 -36.78
C PRO A 452 19.14 -1.50 -36.56
N CYS A 453 19.80 -2.59 -36.13
CA CYS A 453 21.23 -2.62 -35.85
C CYS A 453 22.03 -2.89 -37.13
N LYS A 454 22.91 -1.95 -37.50
CA LYS A 454 23.78 -2.05 -38.67
C LYS A 454 25.04 -2.84 -38.37
N ASN A 455 25.84 -3.10 -39.41
CA ASN A 455 27.19 -3.66 -39.30
C ASN A 455 27.26 -4.95 -38.46
N ASN A 456 26.26 -5.82 -38.62
CA ASN A 456 26.11 -7.08 -37.87
C ASN A 456 26.02 -6.91 -36.33
N GLY A 457 25.58 -5.73 -35.86
CA GLY A 457 25.25 -5.52 -34.46
C GLY A 457 24.11 -6.44 -34.01
N ILE A 458 24.21 -6.98 -32.80
CA ILE A 458 23.20 -7.89 -32.26
C ILE A 458 22.05 -7.05 -31.70
N CYS A 459 20.85 -7.22 -32.26
CA CYS A 459 19.65 -6.57 -31.76
C CYS A 459 19.06 -7.33 -30.56
N LYS A 460 18.78 -6.61 -29.47
CA LYS A 460 18.11 -7.11 -28.27
C LYS A 460 16.82 -6.32 -28.05
N GLU A 461 15.75 -7.01 -27.65
CA GLU A 461 14.48 -6.38 -27.29
C GLU A 461 14.61 -5.66 -25.93
N GLY A 462 14.17 -4.40 -25.90
CA GLY A 462 14.05 -3.59 -24.68
C GLY A 462 12.59 -3.27 -24.36
N TRP A 463 12.37 -2.31 -23.45
CA TRP A 463 11.02 -1.84 -23.15
C TRP A 463 10.58 -0.81 -24.20
N ASN A 464 9.67 -1.19 -25.10
CA ASN A 464 9.18 -0.37 -26.22
C ASN A 464 10.29 0.22 -27.11
N ARG A 465 11.48 -0.39 -27.11
CA ARG A 465 12.64 0.01 -27.92
C ARG A 465 13.49 -1.20 -28.27
N PHE A 466 14.37 -1.04 -29.25
CA PHE A 466 15.46 -1.98 -29.53
C PHE A 466 16.77 -1.49 -28.89
N ILE A 467 17.68 -2.42 -28.61
CA ILE A 467 19.03 -2.15 -28.08
C ILE A 467 20.02 -2.86 -29.00
N CYS A 468 21.01 -2.13 -29.51
CA CYS A 468 22.05 -2.70 -30.36
C CYS A 468 23.33 -2.95 -29.56
N ASP A 469 23.82 -4.19 -29.60
CA ASP A 469 25.13 -4.57 -29.07
C ASP A 469 26.16 -4.53 -30.20
N CYS A 470 27.02 -3.52 -30.15
CA CYS A 470 28.03 -3.26 -31.19
C CYS A 470 29.44 -3.77 -30.82
N THR A 471 29.61 -4.39 -29.64
CA THR A 471 30.93 -4.68 -29.04
C THR A 471 31.87 -5.51 -29.93
N ALA A 472 31.32 -6.42 -30.73
CA ALA A 472 32.07 -7.30 -31.63
C ALA A 472 32.01 -6.88 -33.11
N THR A 473 31.67 -5.62 -33.40
CA THR A 473 31.47 -5.13 -34.79
C THR A 473 32.57 -4.19 -35.28
N GLY A 474 33.31 -3.54 -34.37
CA GLY A 474 34.22 -2.44 -34.70
C GLY A 474 33.51 -1.09 -34.90
N TYR A 475 32.18 -1.04 -34.73
CA TYR A 475 31.34 0.16 -34.83
C TYR A 475 30.73 0.53 -33.46
N TRP A 476 30.25 1.75 -33.32
CA TRP A 476 29.55 2.26 -32.14
C TRP A 476 28.34 3.14 -32.53
N GLY A 477 27.67 3.71 -31.52
CA GLY A 477 26.44 4.48 -31.70
C GLY A 477 25.18 3.64 -31.45
N ARG A 478 24.02 4.29 -31.55
CA ARG A 478 22.72 3.70 -31.15
C ARG A 478 22.32 2.53 -32.05
N THR A 479 22.74 2.55 -33.31
CA THR A 479 22.44 1.54 -34.34
C THR A 479 23.69 0.90 -34.91
N CYS A 480 24.84 1.00 -34.22
CA CYS A 480 26.15 0.56 -34.69
C CYS A 480 26.56 1.22 -36.04
N GLU A 481 26.19 2.48 -36.24
CA GLU A 481 26.39 3.20 -37.50
C GLU A 481 27.71 3.98 -37.61
N ARG A 482 28.43 4.17 -36.50
CA ARG A 482 29.64 4.99 -36.41
C ARG A 482 30.92 4.19 -36.32
#